data_AF-A0A968AQB8-F1
#
_entry.id   AF-A0A968AQB8-F1
#
_cell.length_a   1.000
_cell.length_b   1.000
_cell.length_c   1.000
_cell.angle_alpha   90.00
_cell.angle_beta   90.00
_cell.angle_gamma   90.00
#
_symmetry.space_group_name_H-M   'P 1'
#
loop_
_entity.id
_entity.type
_entity.pdbx_description
1 polymer ?
#
loop_
_entity_poly.entity_id
_entity_poly.type
_entity_poly.pdbx_seq_one_letter_code
_entity_poly.pdbx_strand_id
1 'polypeptide(L)'
;MQTYKIQSAELLKKVMRDYFLKMEEKESPIAWCSSVGPAELLRSFGFEVYFPENHGALLGATRIAGDYIPVAIKNGYSAHVCSYTTSDIGAFLSNETPLQNH
;
A
#
# COMPACT_ATOMS: atom_id res chain seq x y z
N MET A 1 -11.44 -10.06 30.65
CA MET A 1 -11.42 -10.90 29.43
C MET A 1 -9.96 -11.09 29.05
N GLN A 2 -9.45 -12.32 29.07
CA GLN A 2 -8.04 -12.57 28.70
C GLN A 2 -7.90 -12.40 27.19
N THR A 3 -7.06 -11.46 26.76
CA THR A 3 -6.88 -11.14 25.35
C THR A 3 -6.18 -12.31 24.66
N TYR A 4 -6.89 -12.99 23.76
CA TYR A 4 -6.30 -14.06 22.94
C TYR A 4 -5.33 -13.44 21.94
N LYS A 5 -4.04 -13.78 22.05
CA LYS A 5 -3.00 -13.29 21.13
C LYS A 5 -2.94 -14.20 19.91
N ILE A 6 -3.23 -13.64 18.74
CA ILE A 6 -3.05 -14.33 17.45
C ILE A 6 -1.54 -14.46 17.19
N GLN A 7 -1.03 -15.69 17.15
CA GLN A 7 0.40 -15.95 16.99
C GLN A 7 0.97 -15.45 15.65
N SER A 8 0.19 -15.52 14.58
CA SER A 8 0.61 -15.08 13.24
C SER A 8 0.63 -13.56 13.05
N ALA A 9 0.07 -12.77 13.99
CA ALA A 9 -0.02 -11.33 13.83
C ALA A 9 1.35 -10.65 13.85
N GLU A 10 2.31 -11.17 14.61
CA GLU A 10 3.68 -10.65 14.63
C GLU A 10 4.40 -10.91 13.31
N LEU A 11 4.26 -12.12 12.77
CA LEU A 11 4.83 -12.48 11.48
C LEU A 11 4.25 -11.63 10.34
N LEU A 12 2.93 -11.43 10.31
CA LEU A 12 2.28 -10.60 9.30
C LEU A 12 2.83 -9.17 9.30
N LYS A 13 2.99 -8.55 10.49
CA LYS A 13 3.55 -7.20 10.60
C LYS A 13 4.98 -7.13 10.06
N LYS A 14 5.80 -8.15 10.37
CA LYS A 14 7.17 -8.23 9.84
C LYS A 14 7.16 -8.35 8.32
N VAL A 15 6.39 -9.28 7.76
CA VAL A 15 6.30 -9.49 6.30
C VAL A 15 5.85 -8.23 5.57
N MET A 16 4.84 -7.53 6.09
CA MET A 16 4.35 -6.28 5.49
C MET A 16 5.39 -5.16 5.58
N ARG A 17 6.11 -5.05 6.70
CA ARG A 17 7.20 -4.06 6.85
C ARG A 17 8.32 -4.33 5.85
N ASP A 18 8.82 -5.57 5.83
CA ASP A 18 9.93 -5.98 4.97
C ASP A 18 9.56 -5.78 3.49
N TYR A 19 8.29 -5.99 3.13
CA TYR A 19 7.78 -5.73 1.78
C TYR A 19 7.92 -4.27 1.33
N PHE A 20 7.54 -3.28 2.17
CA PHE A 20 7.65 -1.87 1.80
C PHE A 20 9.10 -1.36 1.87
N LEU A 21 9.90 -1.83 2.84
CA LEU A 21 11.31 -1.43 2.96
C LEU A 21 12.14 -1.85 1.74
N LYS A 22 11.86 -3.03 1.17
CA LYS A 22 12.48 -3.46 -0.09
C LYS A 22 12.25 -2.51 -1.27
N MET A 23 11.17 -1.72 -1.25
CA MET A 23 10.90 -0.74 -2.30
C MET A 23 11.73 0.54 -2.14
N GLU A 24 12.30 0.78 -0.95
CA GLU A 24 13.27 1.85 -0.71
C GLU A 24 14.67 1.46 -1.17
N GLU A 25 14.98 0.15 -1.12
CA GLU A 25 16.21 -0.44 -1.65
C GLU A 25 16.22 -0.29 -3.19
N LYS A 26 16.97 0.70 -3.70
CA LYS A 26 17.07 0.99 -5.15
C LYS A 26 17.96 0.00 -5.91
N GLU A 27 18.02 -1.26 -5.47
CA GLU A 27 18.86 -2.29 -6.09
C GLU A 27 18.25 -2.82 -7.39
N SER A 28 16.91 -2.84 -7.50
CA SER A 28 16.17 -3.37 -8.64
C SER A 28 15.08 -2.39 -9.10
N PRO A 29 14.72 -2.38 -10.40
CA PRO A 29 13.60 -1.59 -10.88
C PRO A 29 12.28 -2.07 -10.26
N ILE A 30 11.40 -1.12 -9.93
CA ILE A 30 10.10 -1.42 -9.31
C ILE A 30 9.02 -1.46 -10.39
N ALA A 31 8.27 -2.55 -10.43
CA ALA A 31 7.09 -2.72 -11.28
C ALA A 31 5.81 -2.60 -10.45
N TRP A 32 4.90 -1.72 -10.86
CA TRP A 32 3.57 -1.63 -10.27
C TRP A 32 2.66 -2.65 -10.97
N CYS A 33 2.08 -3.56 -10.19
CA CYS A 33 1.27 -4.66 -10.66
C CYS A 33 -0.05 -4.68 -9.89
N SER A 34 -1.17 -4.92 -10.57
CA SER A 34 -2.41 -5.21 -9.87
C SER A 34 -2.33 -6.57 -9.16
N SER A 35 -3.17 -6.76 -8.16
CA SER A 35 -3.26 -7.97 -7.33
C SER A 35 -3.37 -9.29 -8.11
N VAL A 36 -3.90 -9.26 -9.33
CA VAL A 36 -4.06 -10.44 -10.22
C VAL A 36 -3.14 -10.40 -11.45
N GLY A 37 -2.23 -9.43 -11.53
CA GLY A 37 -1.26 -9.36 -12.62
C GLY A 37 -0.15 -10.41 -12.49
N PRO A 38 0.65 -10.64 -13.55
CA PRO A 38 1.63 -11.71 -13.63
C PRO A 38 2.92 -11.41 -12.83
N ALA A 39 2.81 -11.35 -11.50
CA ALA A 39 3.89 -10.96 -10.61
C ALA A 39 5.11 -11.90 -10.71
N GLU A 40 4.90 -13.19 -10.96
CA GLU A 40 5.96 -14.18 -11.13
C GLU A 40 6.85 -13.89 -12.35
N LEU A 41 6.26 -13.40 -13.45
CA LEU A 41 7.03 -13.01 -14.63
C LEU A 41 7.85 -11.74 -14.36
N LEU A 42 7.28 -10.76 -13.67
CA LEU A 42 8.01 -9.54 -13.29
C LEU A 42 9.19 -9.87 -12.38
N ARG A 43 8.98 -10.72 -11.38
CA ARG A 43 10.05 -11.18 -10.48
C ARG A 43 11.14 -11.97 -11.22
N SER A 44 10.79 -12.82 -12.19
CA SER A 44 11.79 -13.58 -12.95
C SER A 44 12.65 -12.69 -13.84
N PHE A 45 12.14 -11.52 -14.23
CA PHE A 45 12.90 -10.49 -14.95
C PHE A 45 13.68 -9.54 -14.03
N GLY A 46 13.70 -9.79 -12.71
CA GLY A 46 14.47 -9.00 -11.75
C GLY A 46 13.79 -7.70 -11.31
N PHE A 47 12.46 -7.60 -11.44
CA PHE A 47 11.71 -6.49 -10.86
C PHE A 47 11.31 -6.81 -9.41
N GLU A 48 11.40 -5.79 -8.55
CA GLU A 48 10.61 -5.76 -7.33
C GLU A 48 9.16 -5.37 -7.66
N VAL A 49 8.19 -6.08 -7.08
CA VAL A 49 6.78 -5.94 -7.47
C VAL A 49 5.98 -5.23 -6.39
N TYR A 50 5.52 -4.03 -6.73
CA TYR A 50 4.66 -3.20 -5.90
C TYR A 50 3.17 -3.41 -6.26
N PHE A 51 2.34 -3.60 -5.24
CA PHE A 51 0.88 -3.73 -5.36
C PHE A 51 0.22 -2.52 -4.68
N PRO A 52 -0.34 -1.56 -5.45
CA PRO A 52 -0.96 -0.37 -4.88
C PRO A 52 -2.15 -0.71 -3.95
N GLU A 53 -2.81 -1.85 -4.15
CA GLU A 53 -3.87 -2.32 -3.27
C GLU A 53 -3.39 -2.57 -1.84
N ASN A 54 -2.12 -2.96 -1.64
CA ASN A 54 -1.55 -3.17 -0.30
C ASN A 54 -1.44 -1.85 0.46
N HIS A 55 -1.01 -0.78 -0.22
CA HIS A 55 -0.98 0.54 0.39
C HIS A 55 -2.39 1.05 0.66
N GLY A 56 -3.33 0.92 -0.29
CA GLY A 56 -4.73 1.26 -0.05
C GLY A 56 -5.36 0.51 1.14
N ALA A 57 -5.04 -0.78 1.31
CA ALA A 57 -5.45 -1.58 2.46
C ALA A 57 -4.83 -1.08 3.78
N LEU A 58 -3.55 -0.69 3.76
CA LEU A 58 -2.88 -0.07 4.90
C LEU A 58 -3.55 1.25 5.31
N LEU A 59 -3.87 2.11 4.34
CA LEU A 59 -4.58 3.37 4.58
C LEU A 59 -5.97 3.15 5.20
N GLY A 60 -6.67 2.11 4.75
CA GLY A 60 -7.96 1.69 5.33
C GLY A 60 -7.81 1.16 6.75
N ALA A 61 -6.85 0.27 6.98
CA ALA A 61 -6.60 -0.36 8.29
C ALA A 61 -6.14 0.65 9.36
N THR A 62 -5.41 1.69 8.94
CA THR A 62 -4.94 2.78 9.82
C THR A 62 -5.96 3.89 10.01
N ARG A 63 -7.13 3.81 9.35
CA ARG A 63 -8.25 4.76 9.45
C ARG A 63 -7.96 6.19 8.97
N ILE A 64 -6.97 6.35 8.10
CA ILE A 64 -6.60 7.66 7.53
C ILE A 64 -7.02 7.82 6.06
N ALA A 65 -7.56 6.77 5.43
CA ALA A 65 -8.04 6.86 4.04
C ALA A 65 -9.04 8.02 3.83
N GLY A 66 -9.84 8.34 4.86
CA GLY A 66 -10.79 9.45 4.83
C GLY A 66 -10.15 10.83 4.70
N ASP A 67 -8.89 10.99 5.10
CA ASP A 67 -8.16 12.25 4.98
C ASP A 67 -7.66 12.45 3.53
N TYR A 68 -7.35 11.35 2.83
CA TYR A 68 -6.78 11.37 1.47
C TYR A 68 -7.82 11.36 0.35
N ILE A 69 -8.94 10.65 0.52
CA ILE A 69 -9.98 10.57 -0.53
C ILE A 69 -10.47 11.98 -0.98
N PRO A 70 -10.75 12.94 -0.08
CA PRO A 70 -11.13 14.30 -0.47
C PRO A 70 -10.05 15.04 -1.27
N VAL A 71 -8.77 14.76 -1.01
CA VAL A 71 -7.64 15.36 -1.74
C VAL A 71 -7.68 14.93 -3.20
N ALA A 72 -7.89 13.64 -3.48
CA ALA A 72 -8.05 13.15 -4.84
C ALA A 72 -9.30 13.75 -5.51
N ILE A 73 -10.46 13.76 -4.83
CA ILE A 73 -11.70 14.31 -5.40
C ILE A 73 -11.53 15.80 -5.77
N LYS A 74 -10.86 16.59 -4.94
CA LYS A 74 -10.56 18.01 -5.21
C LYS A 74 -9.70 18.20 -6.47
N ASN A 75 -8.92 17.19 -6.83
CA ASN A 75 -8.07 17.16 -8.03
C ASN A 75 -8.79 16.57 -9.26
N GLY A 76 -10.11 16.35 -9.20
CA GLY A 76 -10.93 15.96 -10.35
C GLY A 76 -11.18 14.46 -10.48
N TYR A 77 -10.73 13.65 -9.51
CA TYR A 77 -11.06 12.21 -9.48
C TYR A 77 -12.51 12.00 -9.04
N SER A 78 -13.20 11.04 -9.68
CA SER A 78 -14.60 10.74 -9.36
C SER A 78 -14.74 10.08 -7.98
N ALA A 79 -15.71 10.57 -7.19
CA ALA A 79 -16.05 10.01 -5.89
C ALA A 79 -16.65 8.58 -5.95
N HIS A 80 -16.95 8.08 -7.15
CA HIS A 80 -17.47 6.73 -7.39
C HIS A 80 -16.38 5.70 -7.70
N VAL A 81 -15.12 6.12 -7.84
CA VAL A 81 -13.99 5.20 -8.02
C VAL A 81 -13.70 4.48 -6.70
N CYS A 82 -13.09 3.29 -6.78
CA CYS A 82 -12.76 2.52 -5.61
C CYS A 82 -11.90 3.33 -4.62
N SER A 83 -12.23 3.20 -3.33
CA SER A 83 -11.60 3.99 -2.27
C SER A 83 -10.10 3.78 -2.19
N TYR A 84 -9.58 2.58 -2.46
CA TYR A 84 -8.14 2.31 -2.49
C TYR A 84 -7.42 3.20 -3.50
N THR A 85 -8.01 3.44 -4.67
CA THR A 85 -7.42 4.28 -5.73
C THR A 85 -7.42 5.73 -5.30
N THR A 86 -8.56 6.24 -4.82
CA THR A 86 -8.67 7.64 -4.42
C THR A 86 -7.85 7.96 -3.17
N SER A 87 -7.72 7.03 -2.22
CA SER A 87 -6.87 7.23 -1.04
C SER A 87 -5.39 7.15 -1.37
N ASP A 88 -4.97 6.21 -2.24
CA ASP A 88 -3.59 6.07 -2.70
C ASP A 88 -3.12 7.32 -3.47
N ILE A 89 -3.93 7.80 -4.41
CA ILE A 89 -3.67 9.04 -5.14
C ILE A 89 -3.66 10.26 -4.19
N GLY A 90 -4.61 10.32 -3.26
CA GLY A 90 -4.66 11.40 -2.27
C GLY A 90 -3.40 11.45 -1.40
N ALA A 91 -2.94 10.30 -0.92
CA ALA A 91 -1.69 10.19 -0.15
C ALA A 91 -0.47 10.64 -0.96
N PHE A 92 -0.38 10.23 -2.24
CA PHE A 92 0.66 10.71 -3.16
C PHE A 92 0.63 12.23 -3.33
N LEU A 93 -0.56 12.81 -3.56
CA LEU A 93 -0.73 14.26 -3.74
C LEU A 93 -0.41 15.06 -2.47
N SER A 94 -0.70 14.50 -1.30
CA SER A 94 -0.34 15.09 0.00
C SER A 94 1.13 14.87 0.38
N ASN A 95 1.86 14.03 -0.37
CA ASN A 95 3.25 13.64 -0.10
C ASN A 95 3.46 13.06 1.33
N GLU A 96 2.45 12.36 1.85
CA GLU A 96 2.46 11.78 3.19
C GLU A 96 1.81 10.39 3.19
N THR A 97 2.31 9.49 4.05
CA THR A 97 1.77 8.12 4.20
C THR A 97 2.24 7.51 5.53
N PRO A 98 1.50 6.57 6.13
CA PRO A 98 1.95 5.81 7.31
C PRO A 98 3.32 5.17 7.16
N LEU A 99 3.75 4.89 5.93
CA LEU A 99 5.04 4.29 5.64
C LEU A 99 6.22 5.21 6.06
N GLN A 100 6.01 6.52 6.17
CA GLN A 100 7.06 7.46 6.59
C GLN A 100 7.35 7.43 8.10
N ASN A 101 6.46 6.85 8.91
CA ASN A 101 6.49 6.98 10.38
C ASN A 101 6.82 5.65 11.11
N HIS A 102 7.32 4.61 10.43
CA HIS A 102 7.46 3.24 11.00
C HIS A 102 8.77 2.49 10.69
#